data_AF-A0A8D0X120-F1
#
_entry.id   AF-A0A8D0X120-F1
#
_cell.length_a   1.000
_cell.length_b   1.000
_cell.length_c   1.000
_cell.angle_alpha   90.00
_cell.angle_beta   90.00
_cell.angle_gamma   90.00
#
_symmetry.space_group_name_H-M   'P 1'
#
loop_
_entity.id
_entity.type
_entity.pdbx_description
1 polymer ?
#
loop_
_entity_poly.entity_id
_entity_poly.type
_entity_poly.pdbx_seq_one_letter_code
_entity_poly.pdbx_strand_id
1 'polypeptide(L)'
;MRVVVLLWLEMSLFPSGLFQTRHPQNLSSPDVVIPLKVANWGRGEKAPGWISYSLQFGGQRHVVHMQAKKILVSSHLPVFTYTDQHALHQDQPFVPDDCYYHGYVEGVPESLVAISTCSGGFQGMLQINDLTYEIQPIRHSTTFEHLIYKINTNETQFSPMRCGLTNKAHQPLEFEEADKSKTKQNSAYNWWTHSWFLELVVVVDHNFFIYSEGNFSKVQENVFFVINIVDSIYQQLGTYVILIGIEIWNHENVFPMTSIEQVLENFSQWKQIGLS
;
A
#
# COMPACT_ATOMS: atom_id res chain seq x y z
N MET A 1 -2.62 -21.39 -18.26
CA MET A 1 -1.27 -21.98 -18.15
C MET A 1 -0.68 -21.47 -16.85
N ARG A 2 -0.58 -22.31 -15.82
CA ARG A 2 0.00 -21.92 -14.52
C ARG A 2 1.50 -21.79 -14.71
N VAL A 3 1.96 -20.58 -14.97
CA VAL A 3 3.39 -20.28 -15.01
C VAL A 3 3.76 -19.86 -13.59
N VAL A 4 4.39 -20.78 -12.85
CA VAL A 4 5.11 -20.45 -11.63
C VAL A 4 6.39 -19.76 -12.07
N VAL A 5 6.34 -18.44 -12.21
CA VAL A 5 7.56 -17.65 -12.45
C VAL A 5 8.12 -17.33 -11.07
N LEU A 6 9.27 -17.94 -10.73
CA LEU A 6 10.13 -17.48 -9.65
C LEU A 6 10.81 -16.18 -10.12
N LEU A 7 10.03 -15.09 -10.14
CA LEU A 7 10.56 -13.75 -10.34
C LEU A 7 11.19 -13.31 -9.02
N TRP A 8 12.51 -13.44 -8.94
CA TRP A 8 13.32 -12.62 -8.04
C TRP A 8 13.26 -11.17 -8.52
N LEU A 9 12.16 -10.49 -8.17
CA LEU A 9 11.97 -9.06 -8.33
C LEU A 9 11.92 -8.47 -6.93
N GLU A 10 13.08 -8.29 -6.31
CA GLU A 10 13.21 -7.44 -5.11
C GLU A 10 13.22 -5.97 -5.53
N MET A 11 12.08 -5.50 -6.05
CA MET A 11 11.76 -4.08 -6.07
C MET A 11 10.93 -3.79 -4.82
N SER A 12 11.60 -3.78 -3.69
CA SER A 12 11.00 -3.49 -2.38
C SER A 12 10.81 -1.99 -2.22
N LEU A 13 9.81 -1.42 -2.90
CA LEU A 13 9.23 -0.14 -2.48
C LEU A 13 8.24 -0.42 -1.33
N PHE A 14 8.76 -0.89 -0.20
CA PHE A 14 8.02 -0.92 1.05
C PHE A 14 8.62 0.14 1.97
N PRO A 15 7.89 1.19 2.36
CA PRO A 15 8.27 1.96 3.53
C PRO A 15 8.07 1.04 4.74
N SER A 16 9.13 0.33 5.14
CA SER A 16 9.16 -0.60 6.27
C SER A 16 9.11 0.11 7.64
N GLY A 17 8.38 1.22 7.72
CA GLY A 17 8.23 2.05 8.93
C GLY A 17 6.81 2.11 9.48
N LEU A 18 5.85 1.33 8.96
CA LEU A 18 4.44 1.51 9.31
C LEU A 18 4.04 0.98 10.71
N PHE A 19 4.84 0.13 11.37
CA PHE A 19 4.33 -0.64 12.52
C PHE A 19 5.19 -0.79 13.77
N GLN A 20 6.28 -0.03 13.95
CA GLN A 20 6.92 0.06 15.27
C GLN A 20 6.94 1.50 15.74
N THR A 21 6.32 1.69 16.92
CA THR A 21 6.20 2.96 17.67
C THR A 21 6.06 4.19 16.78
N ARG A 22 4.82 4.60 16.48
CA ARG A 22 4.55 5.96 15.98
C ARG A 22 4.93 6.95 17.08
N HIS A 23 6.22 7.26 17.19
CA HIS A 23 6.72 8.26 18.10
C HIS A 23 6.24 9.64 17.59
N PRO A 24 5.72 10.50 18.47
CA PRO A 24 5.35 11.88 18.12
C PRO A 24 6.50 12.70 17.54
N GLN A 25 7.73 12.19 17.60
CA GLN A 25 8.96 12.90 17.22
C GLN A 25 9.17 12.98 15.70
N ASN A 26 8.50 12.17 14.88
CA ASN A 26 8.73 12.11 13.43
C ASN A 26 7.68 12.87 12.60
N LEU A 27 6.71 13.52 13.24
CA LEU A 27 5.62 14.22 12.58
C LEU A 27 5.76 15.72 12.84
N SER A 28 5.64 16.53 11.79
CA SER A 28 5.51 17.97 11.95
C SER A 28 4.25 18.33 12.73
N SER A 29 4.15 19.58 13.21
CA SER A 29 2.86 20.12 13.62
C SER A 29 1.83 19.93 12.49
N PRO A 30 0.63 19.42 12.77
CA PRO A 30 -0.37 19.18 11.74
C PRO A 30 -1.00 20.47 11.25
N ASP A 31 -1.33 20.50 9.96
CA ASP A 31 -2.26 21.47 9.40
C ASP A 31 -3.69 20.91 9.51
N VAL A 32 -4.63 21.75 9.96
CA VAL A 32 -6.06 21.42 9.90
C VAL A 32 -6.58 21.75 8.51
N VAL A 33 -7.21 20.78 7.85
CA VAL A 33 -7.75 20.94 6.50
C VAL A 33 -9.20 20.48 6.44
N ILE A 34 -9.97 21.09 5.52
CA ILE A 34 -11.32 20.62 5.18
C ILE A 34 -11.31 20.33 3.67
N PRO A 35 -11.38 19.05 3.25
CA PRO A 35 -11.41 18.69 1.84
C PRO A 35 -12.66 19.22 1.15
N LEU A 36 -12.46 20.03 0.10
CA LEU A 36 -13.56 20.62 -0.67
C LEU A 36 -13.68 19.92 -2.02
N LYS A 37 -14.83 19.31 -2.29
CA LYS A 37 -15.09 18.66 -3.58
C LYS A 37 -15.06 19.70 -4.71
N VAL A 38 -14.25 19.47 -5.72
CA VAL A 38 -14.14 20.36 -6.89
C VAL A 38 -15.14 19.92 -7.95
N ALA A 39 -16.01 20.83 -8.39
CA ALA A 39 -16.93 20.57 -9.48
C ALA A 39 -16.17 20.41 -10.81
N ASN A 40 -16.55 19.43 -11.63
CA ASN A 40 -15.98 19.20 -12.96
C ASN A 40 -16.40 20.33 -13.92
N TRP A 41 -15.79 21.51 -13.83
CA TRP A 41 -16.07 22.62 -14.73
C TRP A 41 -15.00 22.72 -15.83
N GLY A 42 -15.32 22.21 -17.02
CA GLY A 42 -14.97 22.87 -18.28
C GLY A 42 -13.51 22.91 -18.75
N ARG A 43 -12.64 21.96 -18.40
CA ARG A 43 -11.35 21.81 -19.12
C ARG A 43 -10.92 20.33 -19.19
N GLY A 44 -11.35 19.67 -20.26
CA GLY A 44 -11.12 18.25 -20.54
C GLY A 44 -12.07 17.34 -19.76
N GLU A 45 -12.86 16.53 -20.46
CA GLU A 45 -13.59 15.43 -19.82
C GLU A 45 -12.57 14.50 -19.16
N LYS A 46 -12.43 14.59 -17.83
CA LYS A 46 -11.71 13.55 -17.08
C LYS A 46 -12.44 12.24 -17.29
N ALA A 47 -11.67 11.17 -17.41
CA ALA A 47 -12.20 9.83 -17.60
C ALA A 47 -13.28 9.51 -16.53
N PRO A 48 -14.33 8.78 -16.89
CA PRO A 48 -15.40 8.44 -15.96
C PRO A 48 -14.84 7.75 -14.70
N GLY A 49 -15.33 8.16 -13.53
CA GLY A 49 -14.95 7.60 -12.22
C GLY A 49 -13.87 8.34 -11.44
N TRP A 50 -13.30 9.43 -11.97
CA TRP A 50 -12.40 10.30 -11.21
C TRP A 50 -13.18 11.36 -10.41
N ILE A 51 -12.80 11.51 -9.14
CA ILE A 51 -13.29 12.58 -8.25
C ILE A 51 -12.14 13.49 -7.84
N SER A 52 -12.44 14.75 -7.56
CA SER A 52 -11.42 15.77 -7.28
C SER A 52 -11.74 16.52 -5.99
N TYR A 53 -10.72 16.72 -5.16
CA TYR A 53 -10.81 17.48 -3.91
C TYR A 53 -9.69 18.51 -3.82
N SER A 54 -10.02 19.70 -3.34
CA SER A 54 -9.08 20.75 -3.01
C SER A 54 -8.73 20.65 -1.53
N LEU A 55 -7.43 20.59 -1.22
CA LEU A 55 -6.85 20.58 0.11
C LEU A 55 -5.97 21.83 0.27
N GLN A 56 -6.04 22.50 1.42
CA GLN A 56 -5.23 23.67 1.71
C GLN A 56 -4.31 23.38 2.90
N PHE A 57 -3.02 23.19 2.66
CA PHE A 57 -2.01 22.92 3.69
C PHE A 57 -0.63 23.40 3.22
N GLY A 58 0.32 23.60 4.12
CA GLY A 58 1.64 24.14 3.78
C GLY A 58 1.60 25.51 3.11
N GLY A 59 0.53 26.29 3.36
CA GLY A 59 0.31 27.60 2.71
C GLY A 59 -0.11 27.54 1.24
N GLN A 60 -0.32 26.35 0.66
CA GLN A 60 -0.66 26.18 -0.76
C GLN A 60 -1.94 25.36 -0.96
N ARG A 61 -2.62 25.61 -2.09
CA ARG A 61 -3.77 24.81 -2.54
C ARG A 61 -3.29 23.62 -3.37
N HIS A 62 -3.66 22.42 -2.96
CA HIS A 62 -3.40 21.17 -3.67
C HIS A 62 -4.71 20.57 -4.15
N VAL A 63 -4.84 20.30 -5.46
CA VAL A 63 -6.01 19.61 -6.00
C VAL A 63 -5.63 18.15 -6.21
N VAL A 64 -6.29 17.26 -5.49
CA VAL A 64 -6.11 15.82 -5.56
C VAL A 64 -7.15 15.24 -6.51
N HIS A 65 -6.71 14.46 -7.48
CA HIS A 65 -7.57 13.63 -8.31
C HIS A 65 -7.42 12.20 -7.87
N MET A 66 -8.54 11.52 -7.62
CA MET A 66 -8.53 10.16 -7.11
C MET A 66 -9.61 9.32 -7.79
N GLN A 67 -9.35 8.03 -7.94
CA GLN A 67 -10.26 7.04 -8.51
C GLN A 67 -10.29 5.80 -7.61
N ALA A 68 -11.50 5.26 -7.42
CA ALA A 68 -11.69 4.06 -6.60
C ALA A 68 -10.94 2.87 -7.22
N LYS A 69 -10.26 2.09 -6.37
CA LYS A 69 -9.56 0.86 -6.71
C LYS A 69 -10.58 -0.25 -6.84
N LYS A 70 -10.75 -0.77 -8.05
CA LYS A 70 -11.78 -1.79 -8.33
C LYS A 70 -11.46 -3.18 -7.78
N ILE A 71 -10.18 -3.51 -7.60
CA ILE A 71 -9.72 -4.87 -7.25
C ILE A 71 -8.55 -4.76 -6.26
N LEU A 72 -8.76 -4.13 -5.10
CA LEU A 72 -7.74 -4.08 -4.04
C LEU A 72 -7.79 -5.32 -3.14
N VAL A 73 -9.00 -5.80 -2.86
CA VAL A 73 -9.28 -6.92 -1.96
C VAL A 73 -10.20 -7.90 -2.67
N SER A 74 -9.94 -9.20 -2.51
CA SER A 74 -10.81 -10.25 -3.05
C SER A 74 -12.21 -10.16 -2.43
N SER A 75 -13.27 -10.28 -3.24
CA SER A 75 -14.67 -10.23 -2.78
C SER A 75 -15.03 -11.30 -1.74
N HIS A 76 -14.28 -12.41 -1.72
CA HIS A 76 -14.40 -13.47 -0.73
C HIS A 76 -13.08 -13.62 0.03
N LEU A 77 -12.59 -12.53 0.63
CA LEU A 77 -11.35 -12.53 1.39
C LEU A 77 -11.44 -13.53 2.56
N PRO A 78 -10.66 -14.62 2.56
CA PRO A 78 -10.55 -15.48 3.73
C PRO A 78 -9.69 -14.79 4.79
N VAL A 79 -10.21 -14.73 6.02
CA VAL A 79 -9.45 -14.32 7.20
C VAL A 79 -9.35 -15.50 8.14
N PHE A 80 -8.13 -15.96 8.37
CA PHE A 80 -7.82 -17.09 9.23
C PHE A 80 -7.43 -16.62 10.63
N THR A 81 -8.10 -17.17 11.64
CA THR A 81 -7.85 -16.94 13.07
C THR A 81 -7.87 -18.28 13.80
N TYR A 82 -7.58 -18.27 15.10
CA TYR A 82 -7.52 -19.48 15.92
C TYR A 82 -8.53 -19.39 17.07
N THR A 83 -9.29 -20.45 17.29
CA THR A 83 -10.20 -20.57 18.46
C THR A 83 -9.42 -20.88 19.72
N ASP A 84 -10.06 -20.77 20.89
CA ASP A 84 -9.44 -21.12 22.19
C ASP A 84 -8.87 -22.57 22.23
N GLN A 85 -9.43 -23.48 21.43
CA GLN A 85 -8.93 -24.85 21.27
C GLN A 85 -7.79 -24.97 20.25
N HIS A 86 -7.22 -23.85 19.81
CA HIS A 86 -6.17 -23.71 18.80
C HIS A 86 -6.57 -24.30 17.43
N ALA A 87 -7.87 -24.35 17.14
CA ALA A 87 -8.38 -24.79 15.86
C ALA A 87 -8.43 -23.61 14.88
N LEU A 88 -8.08 -23.85 13.62
CA LEU A 88 -8.17 -22.85 12.56
C LEU A 88 -9.64 -22.50 12.31
N HIS A 89 -9.96 -21.22 12.44
CA HIS A 89 -11.24 -20.63 12.11
C HIS A 89 -11.08 -19.75 10.87
N GLN A 90 -12.00 -19.89 9.91
CA GLN A 90 -12.02 -19.06 8.72
C GLN A 90 -13.28 -18.20 8.73
N ASP A 91 -13.08 -16.89 8.65
CA ASP A 91 -14.13 -15.90 8.45
C ASP A 91 -13.99 -15.24 7.05
N GLN A 92 -15.05 -14.58 6.59
CA GLN A 92 -15.08 -13.83 5.34
C GLN A 92 -15.75 -12.47 5.57
N PRO A 93 -14.99 -11.47 6.03
CA PRO A 93 -15.53 -10.14 6.27
C PRO A 93 -15.97 -9.50 4.95
N PHE A 94 -17.06 -8.72 5.02
CA PHE A 94 -17.47 -7.87 3.91
C PHE A 94 -16.54 -6.66 3.80
N VAL A 95 -15.93 -6.48 2.63
CA VAL A 95 -15.05 -5.34 2.33
C VAL A 95 -15.71 -4.48 1.24
N PRO A 96 -15.97 -3.19 1.47
CA PRO A 96 -16.54 -2.32 0.45
C PRO A 96 -15.55 -2.05 -0.69
N ASP A 97 -16.01 -2.18 -1.94
CA ASP A 97 -15.18 -2.02 -3.14
C ASP A 97 -14.97 -0.55 -3.56
N ASP A 98 -15.69 0.41 -2.98
CA ASP A 98 -15.76 1.81 -3.44
C ASP A 98 -15.18 2.84 -2.46
N CYS A 99 -14.40 2.38 -1.48
CA CYS A 99 -13.86 3.24 -0.43
C CYS A 99 -12.32 3.35 -0.40
N TYR A 100 -11.60 2.60 -1.24
CA TYR A 100 -10.13 2.72 -1.39
C TYR A 100 -9.78 3.38 -2.72
N TYR A 101 -8.89 4.37 -2.69
CA TYR A 101 -8.60 5.23 -3.83
C TYR A 101 -7.10 5.33 -4.10
N HIS A 102 -6.71 5.27 -5.37
CA HIS A 102 -5.42 5.78 -5.84
C HIS A 102 -5.63 7.14 -6.49
N GLY A 103 -4.56 7.91 -6.67
CA GLY A 103 -4.65 9.21 -7.30
C GLY A 103 -3.32 9.92 -7.44
N TYR A 104 -3.42 11.18 -7.84
CA TYR A 104 -2.29 12.08 -8.03
C TYR A 104 -2.71 13.53 -7.71
N VAL A 105 -1.72 14.40 -7.54
CA VAL A 105 -1.91 15.84 -7.29
C VAL A 105 -1.75 16.61 -8.59
N GLU A 106 -2.71 17.49 -8.89
CA GLU A 106 -2.74 18.31 -10.09
C GLU A 106 -1.48 19.18 -10.20
N GLY A 107 -0.82 19.13 -11.36
CA GLY A 107 0.38 19.91 -11.64
C GLY A 107 1.67 19.37 -11.01
N VAL A 108 1.63 18.22 -10.33
CA VAL A 108 2.80 17.57 -9.72
C VAL A 108 3.05 16.21 -10.40
N PRO A 109 4.02 16.13 -11.32
CA PRO A 109 4.43 14.87 -11.94
C PRO A 109 4.82 13.83 -10.88
N GLU A 110 4.52 12.56 -11.15
CA GLU A 110 4.91 11.42 -10.29
C GLU A 110 4.37 11.46 -8.84
N SER A 111 3.46 12.40 -8.55
CA SER A 111 2.77 12.42 -7.27
C SER A 111 1.89 11.19 -7.09
N LEU A 112 1.79 10.73 -5.84
CA LEU A 112 1.04 9.55 -5.48
C LEU A 112 0.04 9.90 -4.38
N VAL A 113 -1.18 9.40 -4.53
CA VAL A 113 -2.21 9.49 -3.50
C VAL A 113 -2.78 8.10 -3.25
N ALA A 114 -2.90 7.74 -1.97
CA ALA A 114 -3.56 6.52 -1.51
C ALA A 114 -4.48 6.89 -0.36
N ILE A 115 -5.79 6.97 -0.60
CA ILE A 115 -6.77 7.42 0.39
C ILE A 115 -7.83 6.34 0.60
N SER A 116 -8.18 6.10 1.86
CA SER A 116 -9.36 5.37 2.28
C SER A 116 -10.43 6.37 2.72
N THR A 117 -11.68 6.09 2.36
CA THR A 117 -12.89 6.80 2.82
C THR A 117 -13.83 5.88 3.60
N CYS A 118 -13.40 4.65 3.92
CA CYS A 118 -14.28 3.60 4.44
C CYS A 118 -14.89 3.93 5.81
N SER A 119 -14.22 4.76 6.60
CA SER A 119 -14.66 5.16 7.95
C SER A 119 -15.27 6.57 8.00
N GLY A 120 -15.78 7.08 6.87
CA GLY A 120 -16.49 8.37 6.82
C GLY A 120 -15.60 9.61 6.80
N GLY A 121 -14.31 9.46 6.52
CA GLY A 121 -13.34 10.56 6.37
C GLY A 121 -12.12 10.12 5.56
N PHE A 122 -11.30 11.07 5.13
CA PHE A 122 -10.06 10.76 4.41
C PHE A 122 -8.97 10.30 5.36
N GLN A 123 -8.52 9.08 5.17
CA GLN A 123 -7.34 8.53 5.83
C GLN A 123 -6.39 7.99 4.78
N GLY A 124 -5.14 8.43 4.76
CA GLY A 124 -4.27 8.08 3.63
C GLY A 124 -2.91 8.74 3.63
N MET A 125 -2.22 8.52 2.52
CA MET A 125 -0.92 9.08 2.22
C MET A 125 -0.96 9.90 0.93
N LEU A 126 -0.25 11.03 0.92
CA LEU A 126 0.02 11.83 -0.26
C LEU A 126 1.53 12.01 -0.39
N GLN A 127 2.09 11.68 -1.54
CA GLN A 127 3.46 11.99 -1.90
C GLN A 127 3.45 13.12 -2.94
N ILE A 128 4.06 14.24 -2.56
CA ILE A 128 4.12 15.46 -3.37
C ILE A 128 5.59 15.86 -3.46
N ASN A 129 6.19 15.72 -4.65
CA ASN A 129 7.64 15.76 -4.82
C ASN A 129 8.30 14.74 -3.87
N ASP A 130 9.38 15.13 -3.19
CA ASP A 130 10.11 14.28 -2.23
C ASP A 130 9.50 14.28 -0.82
N LEU A 131 8.31 14.87 -0.64
CA LEU A 131 7.66 14.99 0.66
C LEU A 131 6.48 14.03 0.77
N THR A 132 6.41 13.34 1.90
CA THR A 132 5.30 12.44 2.24
C THR A 132 4.43 13.08 3.32
N TYR A 133 3.13 13.03 3.09
CA TYR A 133 2.11 13.55 3.99
C TYR A 133 1.15 12.45 4.38
N GLU A 134 0.72 12.43 5.64
CA GLU A 134 -0.35 11.57 6.14
C GLU A 134 -1.57 12.42 6.44
N ILE A 135 -2.73 12.04 5.89
CA ILE A 135 -4.02 12.64 6.21
C ILE A 135 -4.79 11.69 7.13
N GLN A 136 -5.38 12.23 8.20
CA GLN A 136 -6.28 11.48 9.08
C GLN A 136 -7.50 12.32 9.48
N PRO A 137 -8.68 11.70 9.65
CA PRO A 137 -9.88 12.41 10.06
C PRO A 137 -9.81 12.82 11.53
N ILE A 138 -10.32 14.01 11.85
CA ILE A 138 -10.58 14.40 13.23
C ILE A 138 -11.80 13.62 13.72
N ARG A 139 -11.65 12.88 14.82
CA ARG A 139 -12.74 12.10 15.41
C ARG A 139 -13.92 13.00 15.75
N HIS A 140 -15.11 12.62 15.28
CA HIS A 140 -16.37 13.32 15.52
C HIS A 140 -16.44 14.78 15.01
N SER A 141 -15.62 15.14 14.00
CA SER A 141 -15.77 16.46 13.34
C SER A 141 -17.14 16.57 12.67
N THR A 142 -17.81 17.72 12.83
CA THR A 142 -19.09 18.04 12.19
C THR A 142 -18.92 18.74 10.84
N THR A 143 -17.69 19.18 10.53
CA THR A 143 -17.34 20.00 9.36
C THR A 143 -16.40 19.25 8.39
N PHE A 144 -16.22 17.94 8.58
CA PHE A 144 -15.33 17.10 7.77
C PHE A 144 -13.87 17.57 7.81
N GLU A 145 -13.38 17.89 9.01
CA GLU A 145 -11.99 18.30 9.24
C GLU A 145 -11.04 17.09 9.32
N HIS A 146 -9.83 17.32 8.81
CA HIS A 146 -8.73 16.37 8.80
C HIS A 146 -7.47 17.05 9.29
N LEU A 147 -6.53 16.24 9.78
CA LEU A 147 -5.19 16.66 10.10
C LEU A 147 -4.25 16.12 9.01
N ILE A 148 -3.42 16.99 8.46
CA ILE A 148 -2.34 16.62 7.56
C ILE A 148 -1.01 16.82 8.26
N TYR A 149 -0.23 15.75 8.34
CA TYR A 149 1.11 15.74 8.91
C TYR A 149 2.11 15.57 7.80
N LYS A 150 3.21 16.32 7.85
CA LYS A 150 4.40 15.99 7.08
C LYS A 150 5.18 14.93 7.85
N ILE A 151 5.48 13.81 7.18
CA ILE A 151 6.32 12.75 7.73
C ILE A 151 7.78 13.13 7.49
N ASN A 152 8.55 13.30 8.57
CA ASN A 152 9.97 13.58 8.49
C ASN A 152 10.76 12.27 8.34
N THR A 153 11.18 11.96 7.12
CA THR A 153 12.02 10.79 6.81
C THR A 153 13.47 10.93 7.31
N ASN A 154 13.92 12.15 7.61
CA ASN A 154 15.32 12.42 8.00
C ASN A 154 15.61 12.23 9.50
N GLU A 155 14.59 12.06 10.35
CA GLU A 155 14.74 11.97 11.82
C GLU A 155 14.44 10.58 12.39
N THR A 156 14.48 9.53 11.56
CA THR A 156 14.48 8.16 12.10
C THR A 156 15.75 7.95 12.94
N GLN A 157 15.63 8.05 14.27
CA GLN A 157 16.63 7.56 15.25
C GLN A 157 16.83 6.04 15.18
N PHE A 158 16.17 5.36 14.25
CA PHE A 158 16.49 3.99 13.91
C PHE A 158 17.79 4.00 13.13
N SER A 159 18.80 3.29 13.63
CA SER A 159 19.98 2.91 12.84
C SER A 159 19.47 2.49 11.46
N PRO A 160 19.98 3.06 10.35
CA PRO A 160 19.46 2.73 9.03
C PRO A 160 19.41 1.22 8.94
N MET A 161 18.21 0.64 8.87
CA MET A 161 18.06 -0.79 8.66
C MET A 161 18.82 -1.04 7.37
N ARG A 162 20.01 -1.61 7.51
CA ARG A 162 20.87 -1.93 6.37
C ARG A 162 20.05 -2.93 5.58
N CYS A 163 19.51 -2.49 4.45
CA CYS A 163 19.07 -3.39 3.42
C CYS A 163 20.22 -4.38 3.19
N GLY A 164 19.97 -5.68 3.38
CA GLY A 164 20.95 -6.75 3.32
C GLY A 164 21.55 -6.98 1.92
N LEU A 165 21.39 -6.02 1.00
CA LEU A 165 22.05 -6.02 -0.29
C LEU A 165 23.54 -5.72 -0.06
N THR A 166 24.32 -6.78 0.05
CA THR A 166 25.76 -6.67 -0.20
C THR A 166 25.97 -6.21 -1.65
N ASN A 167 26.91 -5.29 -1.88
CA ASN A 167 27.22 -4.58 -3.13
C ASN A 167 27.57 -5.46 -4.37
N LYS A 168 27.19 -6.73 -4.41
CA LYS A 168 27.51 -7.69 -5.47
C LYS A 168 26.43 -7.82 -6.56
N ALA A 169 25.31 -7.10 -6.47
CA ALA A 169 24.24 -7.16 -7.48
C ALA A 169 24.34 -6.09 -8.59
N HIS A 170 25.47 -5.41 -8.74
CA HIS A 170 25.73 -4.55 -9.90
C HIS A 170 26.41 -5.36 -11.01
N GLN A 171 25.66 -6.24 -11.66
CA GLN A 171 25.96 -6.63 -13.03
C GLN A 171 24.86 -6.06 -13.91
N PRO A 172 25.16 -5.14 -14.85
CA PRO A 172 24.20 -4.76 -15.87
C PRO A 172 23.81 -6.02 -16.62
N LEU A 173 22.52 -6.36 -16.60
CA LEU A 173 21.97 -7.37 -17.51
C LEU A 173 22.04 -6.76 -18.92
N GLU A 174 23.14 -7.03 -19.63
CA GLU A 174 23.19 -6.89 -21.08
C GLU A 174 22.22 -7.92 -21.67
N PHE A 175 21.05 -7.45 -22.07
CA PHE A 175 20.18 -8.21 -22.97
C PHE A 175 20.91 -8.31 -24.32
N GLU A 176 21.34 -9.51 -24.70
CA GLU A 176 21.86 -9.78 -26.04
C GLU A 176 20.80 -9.39 -27.07
N GLU A 177 21.08 -8.32 -27.84
CA GLU A 177 20.30 -7.96 -29.03
C GLU A 177 20.42 -9.10 -30.05
N ALA A 178 19.35 -9.88 -30.22
CA ALA A 178 19.23 -10.80 -31.33
C ALA A 178 19.18 -10.02 -32.66
N ASP A 179 19.97 -10.51 -33.61
CA ASP A 179 20.38 -9.91 -34.88
C ASP A 179 19.27 -9.19 -35.69
N LYS A 180 19.58 -7.95 -36.09
CA LYS A 180 18.74 -7.09 -36.92
C LYS A 180 18.83 -7.50 -38.39
N SER A 181 17.82 -8.20 -38.91
CA SER A 181 17.56 -8.24 -40.36
C SER A 181 16.38 -7.33 -40.73
N LYS A 182 16.66 -6.43 -41.68
CA LYS A 182 15.85 -5.30 -42.13
C LYS A 182 14.58 -5.77 -42.85
N THR A 183 13.44 -5.06 -42.68
CA THR A 183 12.69 -4.37 -43.77
C THR A 183 11.34 -3.75 -43.29
N LYS A 184 11.25 -2.42 -43.51
CA LYS A 184 10.07 -1.52 -43.73
C LYS A 184 8.93 -1.37 -42.71
N GLN A 185 9.01 -0.25 -41.98
CA GLN A 185 8.12 0.93 -42.02
C GLN A 185 6.58 0.76 -41.81
N ASN A 186 6.08 1.59 -40.88
CA ASN A 186 4.71 1.97 -40.53
C ASN A 186 3.93 1.06 -39.55
N SER A 187 3.86 1.45 -38.28
CA SER A 187 2.78 2.30 -37.75
C SER A 187 2.87 2.36 -36.22
N ALA A 188 2.81 3.56 -35.65
CA ALA A 188 2.59 3.78 -34.23
C ALA A 188 1.27 3.12 -33.81
N TYR A 189 1.28 2.04 -33.02
CA TYR A 189 0.16 1.63 -32.16
C TYR A 189 0.65 0.57 -31.15
N ASN A 190 0.59 0.93 -29.87
CA ASN A 190 0.41 0.04 -28.72
C ASN A 190 1.42 -1.09 -28.52
N TRP A 191 2.62 -0.76 -28.02
CA TRP A 191 3.34 -1.71 -27.18
C TRP A 191 2.56 -1.83 -25.87
N TRP A 192 1.99 -3.00 -25.68
CA TRP A 192 1.13 -3.34 -24.55
C TRP A 192 1.84 -3.00 -23.24
N THR A 193 1.29 -2.08 -22.46
CA THR A 193 1.63 -1.94 -21.04
C THR A 193 1.14 -3.23 -20.37
N HIS A 194 2.01 -4.22 -20.24
CA HIS A 194 1.69 -5.45 -19.53
C HIS A 194 1.37 -5.07 -18.09
N SER A 195 0.08 -5.08 -17.74
CA SER A 195 -0.34 -4.95 -16.35
C SER A 195 -0.10 -6.28 -15.65
N TRP A 196 0.69 -6.25 -14.58
CA TRP A 196 0.93 -7.41 -13.74
C TRP A 196 -0.03 -7.41 -12.56
N PHE A 197 -0.46 -8.58 -12.13
CA PHE A 197 -1.29 -8.74 -10.93
C PHE A 197 -0.49 -9.54 -9.91
N LEU A 198 -0.30 -8.97 -8.73
CA LEU A 198 0.37 -9.60 -7.59
C LEU A 198 -0.69 -10.02 -6.57
N GLU A 199 -0.95 -11.31 -6.49
CA GLU A 199 -1.78 -11.89 -5.44
C GLU A 199 -0.98 -11.95 -4.12
N LEU A 200 -1.52 -11.37 -3.07
CA LEU A 200 -0.85 -11.23 -1.78
C LEU A 200 -1.67 -11.87 -0.65
N VAL A 201 -1.01 -12.65 0.19
CA VAL A 201 -1.52 -13.10 1.50
C VAL A 201 -0.71 -12.39 2.57
N VAL A 202 -1.40 -11.83 3.57
CA VAL A 202 -0.75 -11.14 4.69
C VAL A 202 -0.88 -11.98 5.95
N VAL A 203 0.24 -12.27 6.59
CA VAL A 203 0.27 -12.93 7.91
C VAL A 203 0.61 -11.88 8.96
N VAL A 204 -0.22 -11.82 10.00
CA VAL A 204 -0.15 -10.83 11.07
C VAL A 204 0.33 -11.53 12.33
N ASP A 205 1.46 -11.09 12.86
CA ASP A 205 2.04 -11.62 14.09
C ASP A 205 1.20 -11.26 15.33
N HIS A 206 1.44 -12.03 16.41
CA HIS A 206 0.74 -11.88 17.67
C HIS A 206 0.98 -10.53 18.34
N ASN A 207 2.18 -9.97 18.23
CA ASN A 207 2.49 -8.67 18.84
C ASN A 207 1.66 -7.56 18.18
N PHE A 208 1.45 -7.62 16.86
CA PHE A 208 0.59 -6.69 16.15
C PHE A 208 -0.89 -6.85 16.56
N PHE A 209 -1.35 -8.08 16.80
CA PHE A 209 -2.70 -8.32 17.31
C PHE A 209 -2.90 -7.71 18.71
N ILE A 210 -1.93 -7.89 19.62
CA ILE A 210 -1.94 -7.26 20.95
C ILE A 210 -1.88 -5.73 20.85
N TYR A 211 -1.05 -5.19 19.96
CA TYR A 211 -1.00 -3.75 19.68
C TYR A 211 -2.34 -3.21 19.19
N SER A 212 -3.08 -4.00 18.44
CA SER A 212 -4.43 -3.69 17.97
C SER A 212 -5.52 -3.95 19.03
N GLU A 213 -5.14 -3.98 20.31
CA GLU A 213 -6.03 -4.17 21.46
C GLU A 213 -6.83 -5.49 21.40
N GLY A 214 -6.28 -6.52 20.74
CA GLY A 214 -6.96 -7.80 20.54
C GLY A 214 -8.19 -7.71 19.61
N ASN A 215 -8.27 -6.67 18.77
CA ASN A 215 -9.42 -6.41 17.92
C ASN A 215 -9.15 -6.85 16.47
N PHE A 216 -9.81 -7.91 16.02
CA PHE A 216 -9.68 -8.45 14.66
C PHE A 216 -10.05 -7.43 13.58
N SER A 217 -11.14 -6.69 13.75
CA SER A 217 -11.55 -5.65 12.80
C SER A 217 -10.48 -4.56 12.69
N LYS A 218 -9.83 -4.21 13.80
CA LYS A 218 -8.77 -3.20 13.79
C LYS A 218 -7.52 -3.68 13.05
N VAL A 219 -7.16 -4.95 13.23
CA VAL A 219 -6.09 -5.57 12.44
C VAL A 219 -6.41 -5.54 10.95
N GLN A 220 -7.62 -5.96 10.55
CA GLN A 220 -8.04 -5.95 9.16
C GLN A 220 -8.02 -4.55 8.54
N GLU A 221 -8.56 -3.53 9.24
CA GLU A 221 -8.50 -2.12 8.82
C GLU A 221 -7.05 -1.66 8.56
N ASN A 222 -6.13 -1.99 9.47
CA ASN A 222 -4.72 -1.63 9.33
C ASN A 222 -4.06 -2.34 8.14
N VAL A 223 -4.37 -3.63 7.92
CA VAL A 223 -3.89 -4.37 6.74
C VAL A 223 -4.41 -3.72 5.46
N PHE A 224 -5.71 -3.45 5.35
CA PHE A 224 -6.28 -2.82 4.16
C PHE A 224 -5.70 -1.42 3.89
N PHE A 225 -5.45 -0.65 4.95
CA PHE A 225 -4.81 0.65 4.84
C PHE A 225 -3.41 0.56 4.23
N VAL A 226 -2.59 -0.40 4.69
CA VAL A 226 -1.24 -0.63 4.14
C VAL A 226 -1.31 -1.11 2.71
N ILE A 227 -2.17 -2.07 2.41
CA ILE A 227 -2.31 -2.60 1.05
C ILE A 227 -2.79 -1.52 0.07
N ASN A 228 -3.65 -0.61 0.51
CA ASN A 228 -4.05 0.55 -0.29
C ASN A 228 -2.84 1.40 -0.72
N ILE A 229 -1.90 1.64 0.20
CA ILE A 229 -0.66 2.37 -0.07
C ILE A 229 0.27 1.55 -0.97
N VAL A 230 0.53 0.29 -0.62
CA VAL A 230 1.39 -0.63 -1.38
C VAL A 230 0.93 -0.74 -2.83
N ASP A 231 -0.37 -0.97 -3.06
CA ASP A 231 -0.92 -1.03 -4.42
C ASP A 231 -0.67 0.28 -5.19
N SER A 232 -0.87 1.45 -4.58
CA SER A 232 -0.60 2.73 -5.26
C SER A 232 0.86 2.89 -5.66
N ILE A 233 1.79 2.35 -4.87
CA ILE A 233 3.23 2.36 -5.16
C ILE A 233 3.54 1.43 -6.34
N TYR A 234 3.04 0.19 -6.29
CA TYR A 234 3.27 -0.80 -7.35
C TYR A 234 2.61 -0.43 -8.68
N GLN A 235 1.53 0.35 -8.66
CA GLN A 235 0.90 0.86 -9.88
C GLN A 235 1.83 1.73 -10.72
N GLN A 236 2.81 2.42 -10.11
CA GLN A 236 3.84 3.15 -10.87
C GLN A 236 4.71 2.23 -11.73
N LEU A 237 4.81 0.96 -11.36
CA LEU A 237 5.51 -0.10 -12.10
C LEU A 237 4.56 -0.92 -13.01
N GLY A 238 3.32 -0.47 -13.20
CA GLY A 238 2.31 -1.22 -13.95
C GLY A 238 1.86 -2.52 -13.27
N THR A 239 2.01 -2.63 -11.95
CA THR A 239 1.62 -3.81 -11.17
C THR A 239 0.47 -3.46 -10.22
N TYR A 240 -0.57 -4.28 -10.20
CA TYR A 240 -1.72 -4.17 -9.29
C TYR A 240 -1.63 -5.23 -8.20
N VAL A 241 -1.74 -4.81 -6.95
CA VAL A 241 -1.70 -5.72 -5.79
C VAL A 241 -3.12 -6.07 -5.38
N ILE A 242 -3.38 -7.37 -5.27
CA ILE A 242 -4.68 -7.92 -4.86
C ILE A 242 -4.48 -8.68 -3.57
N LEU A 243 -5.11 -8.24 -2.49
CA LEU A 243 -5.14 -8.99 -1.24
C LEU A 243 -6.12 -10.16 -1.35
N ILE A 244 -5.58 -11.38 -1.24
CA ILE A 244 -6.34 -12.63 -1.40
C ILE A 244 -6.48 -13.44 -0.10
N GLY A 245 -5.87 -13.01 1.00
CA GLY A 245 -6.07 -13.64 2.31
C GLY A 245 -5.34 -12.92 3.44
N ILE A 246 -5.86 -13.07 4.66
CA ILE A 246 -5.21 -12.63 5.90
C ILE A 246 -5.16 -13.81 6.87
N GLU A 247 -4.02 -14.01 7.53
CA GLU A 247 -3.91 -14.92 8.67
C GLU A 247 -3.45 -14.14 9.90
N ILE A 248 -4.11 -14.32 11.03
CA ILE A 248 -3.83 -13.58 12.27
C ILE A 248 -3.45 -14.59 13.36
N TRP A 249 -2.22 -14.48 13.86
CA TRP A 249 -1.72 -15.29 14.97
C TRP A 249 -2.21 -14.74 16.32
N ASN A 250 -3.49 -14.96 16.63
CA ASN A 250 -4.17 -14.33 17.77
C ASN A 250 -3.89 -14.97 19.15
N HIS A 251 -3.19 -16.10 19.23
CA HIS A 251 -2.77 -16.71 20.50
C HIS A 251 -1.29 -16.56 20.79
N GLU A 252 -0.44 -16.91 19.83
CA GLU A 252 1.01 -16.80 19.93
C GLU A 252 1.64 -16.83 18.54
N ASN A 253 2.90 -16.39 18.45
CA ASN A 253 3.65 -16.51 17.20
C ASN A 253 4.06 -17.97 16.97
N VAL A 254 3.92 -18.44 15.72
CA VAL A 254 4.29 -19.82 15.34
C VAL A 254 5.80 -20.08 15.53
N PHE A 255 6.62 -19.04 15.46
CA PHE A 255 8.05 -19.09 15.73
C PHE A 255 8.55 -17.79 16.39
N PRO A 256 9.72 -17.80 17.05
CA PRO A 256 10.27 -16.63 17.72
C PRO A 256 10.58 -15.46 16.77
N MET A 257 10.24 -14.24 17.20
CA MET A 257 10.50 -12.99 16.48
C MET A 257 11.82 -12.36 16.93
N THR A 258 12.96 -12.97 16.57
CA THR A 258 14.30 -12.61 17.06
C THR A 258 15.04 -11.63 16.15
N SER A 259 15.37 -12.04 14.92
CA SER A 259 16.00 -11.21 13.88
C SER A 259 15.23 -11.32 12.57
N ILE A 260 15.34 -10.30 11.72
CA ILE A 260 14.62 -10.26 10.44
C ILE A 260 15.02 -11.43 9.55
N GLU A 261 16.32 -11.76 9.51
CA GLU A 261 16.84 -12.88 8.70
C GLU A 261 16.28 -14.22 9.19
N GLN A 262 16.29 -14.44 10.50
CA GLN A 262 15.78 -15.68 11.10
C GLN A 262 14.26 -15.79 10.94
N VAL A 263 13.53 -14.67 11.09
CA VAL A 263 12.08 -14.61 10.86
C VAL A 263 11.75 -14.94 9.42
N LEU A 264 12.49 -14.41 8.44
CA LEU A 264 12.27 -14.70 7.02
C LEU A 264 12.52 -16.18 6.70
N GLU A 265 13.59 -16.78 7.25
CA GLU A 265 13.90 -18.19 7.07
C GLU A 265 12.80 -19.08 7.67
N ASN A 266 12.44 -18.84 8.93
CA ASN A 266 11.39 -19.60 9.63
C ASN A 266 10.03 -19.45 8.94
N PHE A 267 9.68 -18.23 8.51
CA PHE A 267 8.43 -17.97 7.77
C PHE A 267 8.40 -18.73 6.44
N SER A 268 9.53 -18.76 5.72
CA SER A 268 9.64 -19.49 4.45
C SER A 268 9.46 -20.99 4.64
N GLN A 269 10.06 -21.57 5.68
CA GLN A 269 9.90 -22.98 6.03
C GLN A 269 8.46 -23.29 6.46
N TRP A 270 7.89 -22.48 7.34
CA TRP A 270 6.50 -22.62 7.78
C TRP A 270 5.53 -22.57 6.59
N LYS A 271 5.71 -21.62 5.67
CA LYS A 271 4.90 -21.50 4.45
C LYS A 271 4.97 -22.76 3.59
N GLN A 272 6.15 -23.36 3.42
CA GLN A 272 6.29 -24.59 2.64
C GLN A 272 5.52 -25.76 3.25
N ILE A 273 5.48 -25.83 4.58
CA ILE A 273 4.83 -26.92 5.32
C ILE A 273 3.31 -26.72 5.43
N GLY A 274 2.86 -25.48 5.63
CA GLY A 274 1.47 -25.16 5.99
C GLY A 274 0.55 -24.77 4.82
N LEU A 275 1.10 -24.39 3.65
CA LEU A 275 0.33 -23.86 2.52
C LEU A 275 0.52 -24.67 1.21
N SER A 276 0.93 -25.94 1.32
CA SER A 276 1.00 -26.89 0.19
C SER A 276 -0.27 -27.70 -0.03
#